data_AF-A0A6V7H8I2-F1
#
_entry.id   AF-A0A6V7H8I2-F1
#
_cell.length_a   1.000
_cell.length_b   1.000
_cell.length_c   1.000
_cell.angle_alpha   90.00
_cell.angle_beta   90.00
_cell.angle_gamma   90.00
#
_symmetry.space_group_name_H-M   'P 1'
#
loop_
_entity.id
_entity.type
_entity.pdbx_description
1 polymer ?
#
loop_
_entity_poly.entity_id
_entity_poly.type
_entity_poly.pdbx_seq_one_letter_code
_entity_poly.pdbx_strand_id
1 'polypeptide(L)' 'MAPKSDFEDNSQPINPFIMDKSLRVYGIDGLRVVGSSTMPKIVKDNTNAPTIMIAERASDMIKEEWLSGKI' A
#
# COMPACT_ATOMS: atom_id res chain seq x y z
N MET A 1 -17.23 -3.63 -23.07
CA MET A 1 -16.31 -4.68 -22.58
C MET A 1 -15.06 -3.97 -22.09
N ALA A 2 -14.88 -3.79 -20.78
CA ALA A 2 -13.67 -3.13 -20.26
C ALA A 2 -12.48 -4.11 -20.42
N PRO A 3 -11.29 -3.63 -20.83
CA PRO A 3 -10.12 -4.48 -20.97
C PRO A 3 -9.75 -5.08 -19.61
N LYS A 4 -9.52 -6.40 -19.59
CA LYS A 4 -9.00 -7.10 -18.40
C LYS A 4 -7.62 -6.52 -18.09
N SER A 5 -7.46 -6.06 -16.86
CA SER A 5 -6.21 -5.47 -16.36
C SER A 5 -5.14 -6.57 -16.23
N ASP A 6 -3.94 -6.29 -16.73
CA ASP A 6 -2.80 -7.22 -16.88
C ASP A 6 -2.16 -7.69 -15.54
N PHE A 7 -2.89 -7.66 -14.43
CA PHE A 7 -2.40 -7.97 -13.07
C PHE A 7 -2.69 -9.42 -12.63
N GLU A 8 -2.93 -10.36 -13.55
CA GLU A 8 -3.12 -11.79 -13.22
C GLU A 8 -1.76 -12.52 -13.19
N ASP A 9 -0.91 -12.21 -12.21
CA ASP A 9 0.19 -13.09 -11.81
C ASP A 9 -0.35 -14.17 -10.85
N ASN A 10 -0.63 -15.35 -11.40
CA ASN A 10 -1.19 -16.51 -10.69
C ASN A 10 -0.18 -17.26 -9.79
N SER A 11 1.05 -16.75 -9.64
CA SER A 11 2.09 -17.37 -8.81
C SER A 11 2.01 -17.00 -7.32
N GLN A 12 1.30 -15.90 -7.01
CA GLN A 12 1.12 -15.41 -5.64
C GLN A 12 -0.24 -15.87 -5.08
N PRO A 13 -0.35 -16.21 -3.78
CA PRO A 13 -1.67 -16.43 -3.17
C PRO A 13 -2.53 -15.19 -3.42
N ILE A 14 -3.82 -15.40 -3.72
CA ILE A 14 -4.80 -14.31 -3.93
C ILE A 14 -4.94 -13.46 -2.67
N ASN A 15 -3.98 -12.58 -2.43
CA ASN A 15 -4.08 -11.54 -1.46
C ASN A 15 -5.02 -10.49 -2.08
N PRO A 16 -6.18 -10.18 -1.47
CA PRO A 16 -7.03 -9.11 -1.99
C PRO A 16 -6.31 -7.75 -1.98
N PHE A 17 -5.16 -7.63 -1.30
CA PHE A 17 -4.31 -6.45 -1.31
C PHE A 17 -3.22 -6.56 -2.38
N ILE A 18 -3.06 -5.48 -3.15
CA ILE A 18 -2.05 -5.31 -4.22
C ILE A 18 -0.66 -4.96 -3.62
N MET A 19 -0.54 -4.95 -2.30
CA MET A 19 0.59 -4.40 -1.56
C MET A 19 0.80 -5.14 -0.24
N ASP A 20 2.03 -5.04 0.29
CA ASP A 20 2.41 -5.63 1.57
C ASP A 20 2.08 -4.73 2.79
N LYS A 21 2.42 -5.21 4.00
CA LYS A 21 2.21 -4.46 5.26
C LYS A 21 3.09 -3.21 5.40
N SER A 22 4.16 -3.12 4.61
CA SER A 22 5.06 -1.96 4.52
C SER A 22 4.60 -0.98 3.44
N LEU A 23 3.41 -1.21 2.87
CA LEU A 23 2.78 -0.42 1.83
C LEU A 23 3.46 -0.46 0.47
N ARG A 24 4.32 -1.46 0.22
CA ARG A 24 4.99 -1.65 -1.08
C ARG A 24 4.09 -2.38 -2.05
N VAL A 25 4.05 -1.91 -3.29
CA VAL A 25 3.28 -2.56 -4.36
C VAL A 25 4.00 -3.82 -4.82
N TYR A 26 3.27 -4.94 -4.93
CA TYR A 26 3.85 -6.17 -5.44
C TYR A 26 4.30 -6.00 -6.90
N GLY A 27 5.53 -6.46 -7.20
CA GLY A 27 6.08 -6.43 -8.55
C GLY A 27 6.58 -5.07 -9.05
N ILE A 28 6.58 -4.02 -8.22
CA ILE A 28 7.09 -2.70 -8.58
C ILE A 28 8.02 -2.17 -7.48
N ASP A 29 9.30 -1.97 -7.84
CA ASP A 29 10.28 -1.43 -6.93
C ASP A 29 10.09 0.08 -6.70
N GLY A 30 10.37 0.54 -5.48
CA GLY A 30 10.30 1.96 -5.11
C GLY A 30 8.89 2.57 -5.08
N LEU A 31 7.83 1.79 -5.37
CA LEU A 31 6.45 2.27 -5.35
C LEU A 31 5.72 1.88 -4.07
N ARG A 32 5.08 2.87 -3.44
CA ARG A 32 4.18 2.67 -2.30
C ARG A 32 2.86 3.38 -2.52
N VAL A 33 1.79 2.81 -1.99
CA VAL A 33 0.47 3.42 -1.96
C VAL A 33 0.16 3.80 -0.51
N VAL A 34 -0.17 5.06 -0.26
CA VAL A 34 -0.43 5.56 1.10
C VAL A 34 -1.71 6.38 1.07
N GLY A 35 -2.76 5.92 1.74
CA GLY A 35 -4.05 6.61 1.72
C GLY A 35 -5.22 5.76 2.18
N SER A 36 -6.43 6.26 1.96
CA SER A 36 -7.66 5.55 2.37
C SER A 36 -7.86 4.19 1.68
N SER A 37 -7.32 4.02 0.47
CA SER A 37 -7.36 2.76 -0.28
C SER A 37 -6.59 1.62 0.39
N THR A 38 -5.70 1.91 1.34
CA THR A 38 -4.94 0.91 2.08
C THR A 38 -5.70 0.39 3.31
N MET A 39 -6.85 0.98 3.64
CA MET A 39 -7.64 0.57 4.80
C MET A 39 -8.34 -0.77 4.54
N PRO A 40 -8.17 -1.78 5.41
CA PRO A 40 -8.69 -3.13 5.15
C PRO A 40 -10.20 -3.26 5.38
N LYS A 41 -10.81 -2.28 6.04
CA LYS A 41 -12.23 -2.23 6.34
C LYS A 41 -12.72 -0.79 6.17
N ILE A 42 -13.99 -0.66 5.79
CA ILE A 42 -14.65 0.65 5.71
C ILE A 42 -14.70 1.26 7.12
N VAL A 43 -14.15 2.46 7.25
CA VAL A 43 -14.23 3.25 8.48
C VAL A 43 -15.62 3.88 8.57
N LYS A 44 -16.25 3.80 9.74
CA LYS A 44 -17.62 4.32 9.98
C LYS A 44 -17.68 5.83 10.24
N ASP A 45 -16.58 6.55 10.01
CA ASP A 45 -16.40 7.96 10.33
C ASP A 45 -15.48 8.62 9.28
N ASN A 46 -15.16 9.90 9.46
CA ASN A 46 -14.32 10.69 8.57
C ASN A 46 -12.98 9.98 8.32
N THR A 47 -12.72 9.65 7.05
CA THR A 47 -11.50 8.98 6.61
C THR A 47 -10.25 9.85 6.71
N ASN A 48 -10.39 11.16 6.94
CA ASN A 48 -9.27 12.09 7.00
C ASN A 48 -8.32 11.77 8.16
N ALA A 49 -8.85 11.61 9.38
CA ALA A 49 -8.04 11.28 10.55
C ALA A 49 -7.25 9.96 10.37
N PRO A 50 -7.86 8.81 10.00
CA PRO A 50 -7.10 7.58 9.78
C PRO A 50 -6.16 7.68 8.57
N THR A 51 -6.51 8.45 7.53
CA THR A 51 -5.60 8.67 6.38
C THR A 51 -4.34 9.42 6.82
N ILE A 52 -4.48 10.47 7.61
CA ILE A 52 -3.34 11.23 8.16
C ILE A 52 -2.46 10.31 9.02
N MET A 53 -3.06 9.50 9.91
CA MET A 53 -2.31 8.56 10.76
C MET A 53 -1.54 7.51 9.96
N ILE A 54 -2.14 6.97 8.89
CA ILE A 54 -1.46 6.04 7.97
C ILE A 54 -0.30 6.75 7.27
N ALA A 55 -0.52 7.97 6.80
CA ALA A 55 0.51 8.76 6.11
C ALA A 55 1.68 9.10 7.03
N GLU A 56 1.41 9.44 8.29
CA GLU A 56 2.44 9.71 9.31
C GLU A 56 3.32 8.48 9.52
N ARG A 57 2.70 7.32 9.79
CA ARG A 57 3.45 6.08 9.99
C ARG A 57 4.23 5.65 8.75
N ALA A 58 3.65 5.81 7.56
CA ALA A 58 4.32 5.51 6.30
C ALA A 58 5.55 6.40 6.07
N SER A 59 5.47 7.68 6.43
CA SER A 59 6.57 8.63 6.33
C SER A 59 7.77 8.18 7.19
N ASP A 60 7.51 7.69 8.40
CA ASP A 60 8.54 7.13 9.27
C ASP A 60 9.19 5.89 8.66
N MET A 61 8.39 4.94 8.15
CA MET A 61 8.92 3.73 7.50
C MET A 61 9.82 4.08 6.30
N ILE A 62 9.41 5.04 5.47
CA ILE A 62 10.17 5.48 4.30
C ILE A 62 11.48 6.12 4.74
N LYS A 63 11.46 6.99 5.75
CA LYS A 63 12.68 7.62 6.28
C LYS A 63 13.63 6.62 6.91
N GLU A 64 13.12 5.70 7.74
CA GLU A 64 13.90 4.62 8.36
C GLU A 64 14.61 3.79 7.28
N GLU A 65 13.89 3.41 6.24
CA GLU A 65 14.44 2.62 5.14
C GLU A 65 15.50 3.39 4.35
N TRP A 66 15.22 4.65 4.03
CA TRP A 66 16.14 5.55 3.34
C TRP A 66 17.44 5.73 4.10
N LEU A 67 17.35 6.03 5.40
CA LEU A 67 18.52 6.22 6.25
C LEU A 67 19.30 4.92 6.49
N SER A 68 18.62 3.77 6.46
CA SER A 68 19.26 2.45 6.59
C SER A 68 19.94 1.95 5.30
N GLY A 69 19.79 2.67 4.18
CA GLY A 69 20.36 2.26 2.87
C GLY A 69 19.70 1.02 2.27
N LYS A 70 18.46 0.70 2.65
CA LYS A 70 17.73 -0.51 2.23
C LYS A 70 16.76 -0.28 1.06
N ILE A 71 17.03 0.74 0.24
CA ILE A 71 16.22 1.09 -0.93
C ILE A 71 16.87 0.52 -2.19
#